data_AF-A0A5P2DD65-F1
#
_entry.id   AF-A0A5P2DD65-F1
#
_cell.length_a   1.000
_cell.length_b   1.000
_cell.length_c   1.000
_cell.angle_alpha   90.00
_cell.angle_beta   90.00
_cell.angle_gamma   90.00
#
_symmetry.space_group_name_H-M   'P 1'
#
loop_
_entity.id
_entity.type
_entity.pdbx_description
1 polymer ?
#
loop_
_entity_poly.entity_id
_entity_poly.type
_entity_poly.pdbx_seq_one_letter_code
_entity_poly.pdbx_strand_id
1 'polypeptide(L)'
;MEGTDWASLTTPYGTGASLPETLTRLLDLDPAVRATAAKDALDEVSHQNTIYEATVPVALYVSAILNHSSTAAGELDHHSDPPPRHPTRARLLDWLGATAYDADDEAVATHERSCNDRFRCEYWPMRAFRDLRPAIFSAVQPFLGHAHEEVRDAALVAAIPLAEHPVLTTRRAELADHARRLLATSNDRYKRDRALEALTAWGHDTSALENANDIAARELQARPADPDDWWASNGIDGFSEEPPF
;
A
#
# COMPACT_ATOMS: atom_id res chain seq x y z
N MET A 1 -15.46 -2.42 14.39
CA MET A 1 -14.91 -2.76 15.72
C MET A 1 -15.89 -3.70 16.39
N GLU A 2 -17.07 -3.23 16.78
CA GLU A 2 -18.19 -4.10 17.18
C GLU A 2 -18.78 -4.82 15.96
N GLY A 3 -19.17 -6.08 16.12
CA GLY A 3 -19.80 -6.91 15.07
C GLY A 3 -18.84 -7.65 14.13
N THR A 4 -17.53 -7.44 14.25
CA THR A 4 -16.52 -8.26 13.55
C THR A 4 -16.01 -9.34 14.50
N ASP A 5 -16.11 -10.61 14.08
CA ASP A 5 -15.53 -11.72 14.84
C ASP A 5 -14.04 -11.86 14.53
N TRP A 6 -13.23 -10.97 15.13
CA TRP A 6 -11.80 -10.88 14.85
C TRP A 6 -11.02 -12.17 15.10
N ALA A 7 -11.48 -13.00 16.03
CA ALA A 7 -10.81 -14.25 16.37
C ALA A 7 -10.97 -15.35 15.31
N SER A 8 -11.98 -15.25 14.43
CA SER A 8 -12.14 -16.17 13.29
C SER A 8 -11.44 -15.70 12.03
N LEU A 9 -11.00 -14.44 11.96
CA LEU A 9 -10.32 -13.89 10.79
C LEU A 9 -8.84 -14.30 10.79
N THR A 10 -8.40 -14.85 9.67
CA THR A 10 -6.99 -15.20 9.46
C THR A 10 -6.09 -13.98 9.28
N THR A 11 -4.88 -14.10 9.81
CA THR A 11 -3.74 -13.18 9.62
C THR A 11 -2.52 -13.99 9.12
N PRO A 12 -1.43 -13.35 8.66
CA PRO A 12 -0.18 -14.06 8.37
C PRO A 12 0.38 -14.82 9.58
N TYR A 13 0.04 -14.39 10.80
CA TYR A 13 0.61 -14.88 12.05
C TYR A 13 -0.37 -15.70 12.90
N GLY A 14 -1.57 -15.99 12.39
CA GLY A 14 -2.59 -16.78 13.07
C GLY A 14 -3.98 -16.19 12.90
N THR A 15 -4.52 -15.63 13.99
CA THR A 15 -5.86 -15.04 14.02
C THR A 15 -5.83 -13.58 14.44
N GLY A 16 -6.83 -12.82 14.01
CA GLY A 16 -6.96 -11.39 14.28
C GLY A 16 -7.37 -11.04 15.72
N ALA A 17 -7.32 -11.98 16.68
CA ALA A 17 -7.86 -11.77 18.02
C ALA A 17 -7.25 -10.58 18.78
N SER A 18 -6.00 -10.21 18.49
CA SER A 18 -5.29 -9.07 19.07
C SER A 18 -5.61 -7.73 18.39
N LEU A 19 -6.12 -7.75 17.15
CA LEU A 19 -6.33 -6.55 16.33
C LEU A 19 -7.23 -5.50 17.00
N PRO A 20 -8.36 -5.84 17.67
CA PRO A 20 -9.22 -4.82 18.28
C PRO A 20 -8.50 -3.93 19.28
N GLU A 21 -7.63 -4.53 20.11
CA GLU A 21 -6.85 -3.80 21.11
C GLU A 21 -5.86 -2.86 20.43
N THR A 22 -5.11 -3.36 19.46
CA THR A 22 -4.10 -2.57 18.74
C THR A 22 -4.74 -1.46 17.89
N LEU A 23 -5.84 -1.74 17.20
CA LEU A 23 -6.57 -0.75 16.40
C LEU A 23 -7.11 0.40 17.26
N THR A 24 -7.59 0.11 18.47
CA THR A 24 -8.07 1.16 19.40
C THR A 24 -6.95 2.15 19.75
N ARG A 25 -5.72 1.67 19.88
CA ARG A 25 -4.54 2.49 20.19
C ARG A 25 -4.11 3.41 19.05
N LEU A 26 -4.66 3.27 17.84
CA LEU A 26 -4.48 4.23 16.75
C LEU A 26 -5.07 5.61 17.06
N LEU A 27 -6.00 5.68 18.02
CA LEU A 27 -6.64 6.91 18.45
C LEU A 27 -6.11 7.45 19.79
N ASP A 28 -5.08 6.80 20.36
CA ASP A 28 -4.44 7.22 21.61
C ASP A 28 -3.98 8.68 21.53
N LEU A 29 -3.93 9.39 22.66
CA LEU A 29 -3.46 10.77 22.71
C LEU A 29 -1.94 10.86 22.56
N ASP A 30 -1.20 9.81 22.94
CA ASP A 30 0.25 9.72 22.82
C ASP A 30 0.67 9.36 21.37
N PRO A 31 1.40 10.24 20.66
CA PRO A 31 1.91 9.96 19.32
C PRO A 31 2.81 8.72 19.22
N ALA A 32 3.57 8.39 20.27
CA ALA A 32 4.41 7.20 20.28
C ALA A 32 3.56 5.92 20.35
N VAL A 33 2.51 5.92 21.17
CA VAL A 33 1.55 4.79 21.24
C VAL A 33 0.86 4.62 19.90
N ARG A 34 0.40 5.70 19.26
CA ARG A 34 -0.21 5.64 17.92
C ARG A 34 0.74 5.09 16.86
N ALA A 35 1.99 5.55 16.85
CA ALA A 35 2.98 5.10 15.88
C ALA A 35 3.27 3.60 16.02
N THR A 36 3.43 3.11 17.25
CA THR A 36 3.61 1.68 17.53
C THR A 36 2.36 0.89 17.15
N ALA A 37 1.17 1.34 17.53
CA ALA A 37 -0.08 0.70 17.15
C ALA A 37 -0.29 0.62 15.63
N ALA A 38 0.08 1.67 14.90
CA ALA A 38 0.05 1.71 13.43
C ALA A 38 1.12 0.84 12.79
N LYS A 39 2.16 0.46 13.51
CA LYS A 39 3.08 -0.57 13.05
C LYS A 39 2.47 -1.94 13.29
N ASP A 40 2.18 -2.24 14.55
CA ASP A 40 1.75 -3.56 14.99
C ASP A 40 0.46 -4.01 14.27
N ALA A 41 -0.56 -3.15 14.16
CA ALA A 41 -1.82 -3.52 13.53
C ALA A 41 -1.70 -3.74 12.01
N LEU A 42 -0.84 -2.97 11.34
CA LEU A 42 -0.69 -3.04 9.89
C LEU A 42 0.22 -4.20 9.49
N ASP A 43 1.32 -4.41 10.20
CA ASP A 43 2.22 -5.55 10.01
C ASP A 43 1.46 -6.86 10.27
N GLU A 44 0.58 -6.91 11.29
CA GLU A 44 -0.27 -8.07 11.59
C GLU A 44 -1.20 -8.49 10.45
N VAL A 45 -1.51 -7.61 9.49
CA VAL A 45 -2.38 -7.95 8.35
C VAL A 45 -1.71 -7.82 6.99
N SER A 46 -0.39 -7.64 6.97
CA SER A 46 0.40 -7.40 5.76
C SER A 46 1.54 -8.41 5.67
N HIS A 47 1.53 -9.27 4.65
CA HIS A 47 2.64 -10.17 4.39
C HIS A 47 2.64 -10.61 2.92
N GLN A 48 3.81 -10.53 2.28
CA GLN A 48 4.06 -11.03 0.91
C GLN A 48 2.96 -10.66 -0.10
N ASN A 49 2.51 -9.40 -0.09
CA ASN A 49 1.47 -8.87 -0.99
C ASN A 49 0.17 -9.70 -1.00
N THR A 50 -0.14 -10.36 0.11
CA THR A 50 -1.29 -11.25 0.27
C THR A 50 -2.37 -10.55 1.07
N ILE A 51 -3.63 -10.62 0.59
CA ILE A 51 -4.78 -10.05 1.28
C ILE A 51 -5.40 -11.11 2.19
N TYR A 52 -5.35 -10.88 3.49
CA TYR A 52 -5.92 -11.78 4.49
C TYR A 52 -7.35 -11.36 4.83
N GLU A 53 -8.10 -12.28 5.45
CA GLU A 53 -9.49 -11.99 5.86
C GLU A 53 -9.57 -10.81 6.83
N ALA A 54 -8.57 -10.67 7.71
CA ALA A 54 -8.47 -9.54 8.62
C ALA A 54 -8.10 -8.21 7.94
N THR A 55 -7.46 -8.24 6.76
CA THR A 55 -7.05 -7.04 6.01
C THR A 55 -8.26 -6.18 5.65
N VAL A 56 -9.38 -6.81 5.25
CA VAL A 56 -10.62 -6.13 4.83
C VAL A 56 -11.24 -5.26 5.95
N PRO A 57 -11.56 -5.79 7.14
CA PRO A 57 -12.08 -4.96 8.23
C PRO A 57 -11.06 -3.98 8.81
N VAL A 58 -9.74 -4.28 8.76
CA VAL A 58 -8.71 -3.27 9.09
C VAL A 58 -8.77 -2.10 8.11
N ALA A 59 -8.89 -2.34 6.81
CA ALA A 59 -8.98 -1.28 5.81
C ALA A 59 -10.20 -0.38 6.01
N LEU A 60 -11.35 -0.97 6.36
CA LEU A 60 -12.55 -0.22 6.75
C LEU A 60 -12.33 0.62 8.01
N TYR A 61 -11.73 0.03 9.04
CA TYR A 61 -11.44 0.75 10.28
C TYR A 61 -10.51 1.93 10.03
N VAL A 62 -9.39 1.70 9.33
CA VAL A 62 -8.42 2.74 8.97
C VAL A 62 -9.10 3.85 8.19
N SER A 63 -9.89 3.51 7.16
CA SER A 63 -10.65 4.48 6.37
C SER A 63 -11.58 5.34 7.23
N ALA A 64 -12.27 4.73 8.21
CA ALA A 64 -13.17 5.45 9.11
C ALA A 64 -12.45 6.43 10.04
N ILE A 65 -11.20 6.15 10.42
CA ILE A 65 -10.43 7.00 11.35
C ILE A 65 -9.49 7.99 10.66
N LEU A 66 -9.33 7.96 9.33
CA LEU A 66 -8.41 8.83 8.61
C LEU A 66 -8.62 10.33 8.93
N ASN A 67 -9.87 10.77 9.09
CA ASN A 67 -10.22 12.16 9.42
C ASN A 67 -10.28 12.45 10.93
N HIS A 68 -9.92 11.49 11.79
CA HIS A 68 -9.89 11.72 13.22
C HIS A 68 -8.76 12.71 13.60
N SER A 69 -8.99 13.56 14.60
CA SER A 69 -7.99 14.55 15.02
C SER A 69 -6.69 13.90 15.53
N SER A 70 -6.78 12.77 16.24
CA SER A 70 -5.61 11.99 16.69
C SER A 70 -4.70 11.52 15.55
N THR A 71 -5.25 11.23 14.35
CA THR A 71 -4.42 10.86 13.19
C THR A 71 -3.80 12.08 12.52
N ALA A 72 -4.38 13.27 12.74
CA ALA A 72 -3.84 14.57 12.30
C ALA A 72 -2.65 15.02 13.14
N ALA A 73 -2.63 14.63 14.42
CA ALA A 73 -1.59 14.97 15.37
C ALA A 73 -0.30 14.19 15.06
N GLY A 74 0.27 14.43 13.88
CA GLY A 74 1.68 14.20 13.66
C GLY A 74 2.44 15.30 14.38
N GLU A 75 3.19 14.92 15.42
CA GLU A 75 4.39 15.62 15.85
C GLU A 75 4.24 17.01 16.50
N LEU A 76 4.10 17.03 17.83
CA LEU A 76 4.70 18.12 18.61
C LEU A 76 5.86 17.53 19.41
N ASP A 77 6.99 17.29 18.74
CA ASP A 77 8.26 17.27 19.47
C ASP A 77 9.27 18.14 18.72
N HIS A 78 9.33 19.41 19.12
CA HIS A 78 10.33 20.36 18.65
C HIS A 78 11.67 20.20 19.35
N HIS A 79 11.88 19.16 20.18
CA HIS A 79 13.10 19.04 20.96
C HIS A 79 13.59 17.59 21.05
N SER A 80 14.37 17.20 20.03
CA SER A 80 15.44 16.18 20.01
C SER A 80 15.22 15.07 18.96
N ASP A 81 16.23 14.90 18.11
CA ASP A 81 16.40 13.88 17.05
C ASP A 81 16.07 12.45 17.56
N PRO A 82 15.23 11.66 16.87
CA PRO A 82 15.57 11.01 15.60
C PRO A 82 14.58 11.42 14.46
N PRO A 83 14.58 10.82 13.24
CA PRO A 83 14.01 11.48 12.05
C PRO A 83 12.52 11.79 12.20
N PRO A 84 11.99 12.76 11.42
CA PRO A 84 10.57 13.13 11.47
C PRO A 84 9.73 11.86 11.34
N ARG A 85 8.98 11.57 12.39
CA ARG A 85 8.04 10.47 12.47
C ARG A 85 6.88 10.85 11.55
N HIS A 86 6.83 10.23 10.38
CA HIS A 86 5.73 10.37 9.43
C HIS A 86 4.39 10.49 10.15
N PRO A 87 3.57 11.52 9.85
CA PRO A 87 2.27 11.68 10.48
C PRO A 87 1.51 10.36 10.43
N THR A 88 0.89 9.95 11.54
CA THR A 88 0.15 8.68 11.60
C THR A 88 -0.81 8.54 10.41
N ARG A 89 -1.46 9.63 10.02
CA ARG A 89 -2.28 9.68 8.81
C ARG A 89 -1.53 9.33 7.52
N ALA A 90 -0.33 9.84 7.29
CA ALA A 90 0.46 9.52 6.10
C ALA A 90 0.76 8.02 6.06
N ARG A 91 1.20 7.43 7.18
CA ARG A 91 1.43 5.97 7.30
C ARG A 91 0.18 5.14 7.00
N LEU A 92 -0.98 5.56 7.51
CA LEU A 92 -2.25 4.88 7.26
C LEU A 92 -2.66 4.97 5.77
N LEU A 93 -2.43 6.12 5.13
CA LEU A 93 -2.67 6.31 3.70
C LEU A 93 -1.73 5.46 2.85
N ASP A 94 -0.44 5.45 3.16
CA ASP A 94 0.56 4.64 2.46
C ASP A 94 0.19 3.15 2.52
N TRP A 95 -0.23 2.66 3.69
CA TRP A 95 -0.68 1.28 3.83
C TRP A 95 -1.95 0.96 3.03
N LEU A 96 -2.95 1.86 3.03
CA LEU A 96 -4.15 1.69 2.19
C LEU A 96 -3.78 1.63 0.71
N GLY A 97 -2.83 2.46 0.27
CA GLY A 97 -2.33 2.47 -1.10
C GLY A 97 -1.58 1.20 -1.49
N ALA A 98 -0.65 0.76 -0.65
CA ALA A 98 0.09 -0.48 -0.86
C ALA A 98 -0.86 -1.69 -0.92
N THR A 99 -1.81 -1.77 0.02
CA THR A 99 -2.79 -2.86 0.06
C THR A 99 -3.73 -2.81 -1.15
N ALA A 100 -4.14 -1.62 -1.58
CA ALA A 100 -4.97 -1.47 -2.78
C ALA A 100 -4.24 -1.85 -4.06
N TYR A 101 -2.92 -1.61 -4.11
CA TYR A 101 -2.07 -2.04 -5.21
C TYR A 101 -1.88 -3.57 -5.21
N ASP A 102 -1.64 -4.19 -4.05
CA ASP A 102 -1.53 -5.65 -3.95
C ASP A 102 -2.86 -6.35 -4.30
N ALA A 103 -3.99 -5.68 -4.08
CA ALA A 103 -5.33 -6.12 -4.46
C ALA A 103 -5.76 -5.63 -5.86
N ASP A 104 -4.83 -5.54 -6.82
CA ASP A 104 -5.14 -5.10 -8.18
C ASP A 104 -5.96 -6.11 -9.00
N ASP A 105 -6.53 -5.61 -10.10
CA ASP A 105 -7.40 -6.39 -10.98
C ASP A 105 -6.63 -7.54 -11.68
N GLU A 106 -5.31 -7.40 -11.89
CA GLU A 106 -4.46 -8.44 -12.49
C GLU A 106 -4.16 -9.57 -11.51
N ALA A 107 -3.86 -9.25 -10.25
CA ALA A 107 -3.65 -10.17 -9.15
C ALA A 107 -4.93 -10.99 -8.92
N VAL A 108 -6.09 -10.33 -8.90
CA VAL A 108 -7.40 -11.01 -8.84
C VAL A 108 -7.58 -11.94 -10.03
N ALA A 109 -7.38 -11.46 -11.26
CA ALA A 109 -7.57 -12.27 -12.47
C ALA A 109 -6.57 -13.44 -12.56
N THR A 110 -5.33 -13.26 -12.09
CA THR A 110 -4.30 -14.30 -12.04
C THR A 110 -4.65 -15.38 -11.04
N HIS A 111 -5.14 -14.97 -9.86
CA HIS A 111 -5.63 -15.91 -8.86
C HIS A 111 -6.82 -16.70 -9.40
N GLU A 112 -7.84 -16.02 -9.92
CA GLU A 112 -9.05 -16.65 -10.47
C GLU A 112 -8.76 -17.63 -11.61
N ARG A 113 -7.77 -17.36 -12.46
CA ARG A 113 -7.33 -18.29 -13.51
C ARG A 113 -6.59 -19.51 -12.98
N SER A 114 -5.85 -19.34 -11.88
CA SER A 114 -5.09 -20.43 -11.24
C SER A 114 -6.00 -21.38 -10.45
N CYS A 115 -7.20 -20.91 -10.08
CA CYS A 115 -8.28 -21.72 -9.52
C CYS A 115 -8.91 -22.57 -10.63
N ASN A 116 -8.49 -23.83 -10.75
CA ASN A 116 -9.21 -24.79 -11.59
C ASN A 116 -10.60 -25.12 -11.00
N ASP A 117 -11.55 -25.59 -11.82
CA ASP A 117 -12.92 -25.96 -11.43
C ASP A 117 -13.02 -26.95 -10.23
N ARG A 118 -11.91 -27.59 -9.86
CA ARG A 118 -11.86 -28.58 -8.77
C ARG A 118 -11.52 -27.96 -7.42
N PHE A 119 -10.92 -26.78 -7.41
CA PHE A 119 -10.66 -25.97 -6.23
C PHE A 119 -11.33 -24.61 -6.46
N ARG A 120 -12.59 -24.48 -6.00
CA ARG A 120 -13.19 -23.17 -5.79
C ARG A 120 -12.36 -22.47 -4.70
N CYS A 121 -11.27 -21.80 -5.07
CA CYS A 121 -10.64 -20.90 -4.14
C CYS A 121 -11.60 -19.73 -4.00
N GLU A 122 -12.40 -19.77 -2.95
CA GLU A 122 -13.09 -18.59 -2.45
C GLU A 122 -12.03 -17.69 -1.83
N TYR A 123 -11.17 -17.09 -2.69
CA TYR A 123 -10.26 -16.03 -2.27
C TYR A 123 -11.03 -14.72 -2.17
N TRP A 124 -12.05 -14.79 -1.33
CA TRP A 124 -13.00 -13.73 -1.05
C TRP A 124 -12.35 -12.45 -0.50
N PRO A 125 -11.21 -12.47 0.24
CA PRO A 125 -10.64 -11.23 0.79
C PRO A 125 -10.20 -10.23 -0.27
N MET A 126 -9.57 -10.70 -1.36
CA MET A 126 -9.18 -9.83 -2.48
C MET A 126 -10.40 -9.20 -3.15
N ARG A 127 -11.44 -9.99 -3.46
CA ARG A 127 -12.67 -9.44 -4.06
C ARG A 127 -13.36 -8.46 -3.11
N ALA A 128 -13.47 -8.81 -1.83
CA ALA A 128 -14.05 -7.93 -0.84
C ALA A 128 -13.27 -6.62 -0.72
N PHE A 129 -11.94 -6.65 -0.73
CA PHE A 129 -11.13 -5.42 -0.74
C PHE A 129 -11.38 -4.60 -2.02
N ARG A 130 -11.41 -5.25 -3.19
CA ARG A 130 -11.69 -4.59 -4.48
C ARG A 130 -13.04 -3.87 -4.46
N ASP A 131 -14.08 -4.52 -3.93
CA ASP A 131 -15.43 -3.95 -3.81
C ASP A 131 -15.48 -2.76 -2.84
N LEU A 132 -14.54 -2.66 -1.89
CA LEU A 132 -14.41 -1.54 -0.97
C LEU A 132 -13.67 -0.33 -1.55
N ARG A 133 -13.00 -0.46 -2.71
CA ARG A 133 -12.21 0.64 -3.31
C ARG A 133 -12.98 1.97 -3.38
N PRO A 134 -14.27 2.03 -3.77
CA PRO A 134 -15.05 3.28 -3.73
C PRO A 134 -15.22 3.89 -2.33
N ALA A 135 -15.44 3.07 -1.32
CA ALA A 135 -15.60 3.52 0.06
C ALA A 135 -14.27 4.05 0.62
N ILE A 136 -13.17 3.32 0.38
CA ILE A 136 -11.81 3.74 0.77
C ILE A 136 -11.44 5.03 0.04
N PHE A 137 -11.69 5.13 -1.26
CA PHE A 137 -11.43 6.35 -2.04
C PHE A 137 -12.16 7.56 -1.47
N SER A 138 -13.43 7.39 -1.07
CA SER A 138 -14.22 8.47 -0.46
C SER A 138 -13.60 8.97 0.84
N ALA A 139 -12.95 8.09 1.61
CA ALA A 139 -12.20 8.47 2.82
C ALA A 139 -10.84 9.13 2.51
N VAL A 140 -10.18 8.73 1.41
CA VAL A 140 -8.87 9.25 1.00
C VAL A 140 -8.98 10.62 0.29
N GLN A 141 -10.01 10.83 -0.51
CA GLN A 141 -10.17 12.00 -1.38
C GLN A 141 -9.96 13.37 -0.68
N PRO A 142 -10.47 13.61 0.55
CA PRO A 142 -10.26 14.89 1.24
C PRO A 142 -8.79 15.27 1.46
N PHE A 143 -7.88 14.30 1.42
CA PHE A 143 -6.47 14.50 1.69
C PHE A 143 -5.63 14.81 0.44
N LEU A 144 -6.20 14.71 -0.77
CA LEU A 144 -5.52 15.05 -2.03
C LEU A 144 -5.12 16.53 -2.15
N GLY A 145 -5.77 17.40 -1.36
CA GLY A 145 -5.46 18.82 -1.24
C GLY A 145 -4.84 19.22 0.09
N HIS A 146 -4.36 18.26 0.90
CA HIS A 146 -3.91 18.54 2.26
C HIS A 146 -2.68 19.47 2.29
N ALA A 147 -2.61 20.33 3.32
CA ALA A 147 -1.55 21.32 3.47
C ALA A 147 -0.17 20.67 3.68
N HIS A 148 -0.13 19.64 4.54
CA HIS A 148 1.08 18.84 4.75
C HIS A 148 1.40 17.98 3.52
N GLU A 149 2.61 18.12 2.98
CA GLU A 149 3.02 17.45 1.75
C GLU A 149 3.01 15.93 1.84
N GLU A 150 3.55 15.36 2.92
CA GLU A 150 3.59 13.90 3.04
C GLU A 150 2.20 13.26 3.04
N VAL A 151 1.22 13.89 3.71
CA VAL A 151 -0.18 13.43 3.74
C VAL A 151 -0.81 13.54 2.35
N ARG A 152 -0.54 14.64 1.65
CA ARG A 152 -1.07 14.88 0.30
C ARG A 152 -0.51 13.88 -0.70
N ASP A 153 0.78 13.63 -0.65
CA ASP A 153 1.47 12.71 -1.55
C ASP A 153 1.06 11.26 -1.25
N ALA A 154 0.97 10.86 0.03
CA ALA A 154 0.46 9.56 0.45
C ALA A 154 -1.01 9.35 0.01
N ALA A 155 -1.85 10.38 0.13
CA ALA A 155 -3.23 10.32 -0.33
C ALA A 155 -3.34 10.09 -1.84
N LEU A 156 -2.49 10.75 -2.63
CA LEU A 156 -2.44 10.54 -4.07
C LEU A 156 -2.00 9.11 -4.41
N VAL A 157 -0.90 8.64 -3.81
CA VAL A 157 -0.41 7.28 -4.04
C VAL A 157 -1.45 6.24 -3.65
N ALA A 158 -2.21 6.47 -2.58
CA ALA A 158 -3.33 5.62 -2.20
C ALA A 158 -4.50 5.70 -3.20
N ALA A 159 -4.81 6.88 -3.71
CA ALA A 159 -5.94 7.09 -4.62
C ALA A 159 -5.75 6.45 -6.01
N ILE A 160 -4.51 6.30 -6.47
CA ILE A 160 -4.17 5.73 -7.79
C ILE A 160 -4.73 4.30 -7.97
N PRO A 161 -4.34 3.29 -7.16
CA PRO A 161 -4.85 1.93 -7.32
C PRO A 161 -6.34 1.82 -6.98
N LEU A 162 -6.86 2.67 -6.09
CA LEU A 162 -8.31 2.71 -5.81
C LEU A 162 -9.11 3.12 -7.06
N ALA A 163 -8.58 4.04 -7.89
CA ALA A 163 -9.21 4.54 -9.11
C ALA A 163 -9.19 3.57 -10.31
N GLU A 164 -8.63 2.38 -10.13
CA GLU A 164 -8.81 1.27 -11.07
C GLU A 164 -10.26 0.76 -11.07
N HIS A 165 -10.95 0.84 -9.92
CA HIS A 165 -12.34 0.42 -9.82
C HIS A 165 -13.21 1.16 -10.86
N PRO A 166 -14.08 0.47 -11.65
CA PRO A 166 -14.79 1.07 -12.78
C PRO A 166 -15.58 2.34 -12.45
N VAL A 167 -16.21 2.39 -11.28
CA VAL A 167 -16.98 3.55 -10.80
C VAL A 167 -16.10 4.81 -10.59
N LEU A 168 -14.82 4.63 -10.33
CA LEU A 168 -13.87 5.71 -10.04
C LEU A 168 -13.06 6.16 -11.26
N THR A 169 -13.25 5.54 -12.42
CA THR A 169 -12.54 5.90 -13.67
C THR A 169 -12.69 7.38 -14.04
N THR A 170 -13.84 7.99 -13.71
CA THR A 170 -14.12 9.43 -13.92
C THR A 170 -13.22 10.35 -13.08
N ARG A 171 -12.60 9.84 -12.01
CA ARG A 171 -11.69 10.58 -11.12
C ARG A 171 -10.25 10.64 -11.64
N ARG A 172 -9.90 9.86 -12.66
CA ARG A 172 -8.51 9.80 -13.18
C ARG A 172 -8.02 11.15 -13.71
N ALA A 173 -8.90 11.98 -14.29
CA ALA A 173 -8.53 13.32 -14.72
C ALA A 173 -8.12 14.23 -13.55
N GLU A 174 -8.88 14.19 -12.45
CA GLU A 174 -8.57 14.91 -11.19
C GLU A 174 -7.24 14.39 -10.62
N LEU A 175 -7.06 13.07 -10.54
CA LEU A 175 -5.82 12.46 -10.05
C LEU A 175 -4.60 12.77 -10.93
N ALA A 176 -4.77 12.90 -12.24
CA ALA A 176 -3.68 13.27 -13.14
C ALA A 176 -3.12 14.66 -12.83
N ASP A 177 -3.96 15.61 -12.44
CA ASP A 177 -3.52 16.95 -12.03
C ASP A 177 -2.75 16.90 -10.69
N HIS A 178 -3.21 16.08 -9.75
CA HIS A 178 -2.46 15.83 -8.51
C HIS A 178 -1.11 15.14 -8.79
N ALA A 179 -1.07 14.16 -9.70
CA ALA A 179 0.15 13.47 -10.12
C ALA A 179 1.19 14.41 -10.72
N ARG A 180 0.77 15.30 -11.64
CA ARG A 180 1.66 16.32 -12.20
C ARG A 180 2.23 17.24 -11.12
N ARG A 181 1.40 17.62 -10.13
CA ARG A 181 1.87 18.43 -8.99
C ARG A 181 2.91 17.67 -8.16
N LEU A 182 2.65 16.41 -7.81
CA LEU A 182 3.60 15.57 -7.07
C LEU A 182 4.92 15.47 -7.83
N LEU A 183 4.88 15.22 -9.14
CA LEU A 183 6.07 15.13 -9.98
C LEU A 183 6.86 16.45 -10.08
N ALA A 184 6.22 17.60 -9.84
CA ALA A 184 6.89 18.88 -9.81
C ALA A 184 7.55 19.20 -8.45
N THR A 185 7.07 18.61 -7.35
CA THR A 185 7.49 18.99 -5.98
C THR A 185 8.22 17.91 -5.21
N SER A 186 7.92 16.63 -5.47
CA SER A 186 8.43 15.50 -4.69
C SER A 186 9.69 14.91 -5.32
N ASN A 187 10.66 14.57 -4.46
CA ASN A 187 11.87 13.81 -4.81
C ASN A 187 11.80 12.35 -4.35
N ASP A 188 10.67 11.93 -3.75
CA ASP A 188 10.48 10.55 -3.32
C ASP A 188 10.33 9.64 -4.54
N ARG A 189 11.34 8.80 -4.78
CA ARG A 189 11.39 7.90 -5.93
C ARG A 189 10.14 7.02 -6.01
N TYR A 190 9.71 6.42 -4.90
CA TYR A 190 8.58 5.49 -4.91
C TYR A 190 7.29 6.21 -5.31
N LYS A 191 7.03 7.38 -4.73
CA LYS A 191 5.79 8.15 -5.01
C LYS A 191 5.78 8.70 -6.44
N ARG A 192 6.94 9.14 -6.94
CA ARG A 192 7.10 9.58 -8.33
C ARG A 192 6.86 8.45 -9.32
N ASP A 193 7.44 7.29 -9.08
CA ASP A 193 7.29 6.10 -9.92
C ASP A 193 5.81 5.71 -10.05
N ARG A 194 5.10 5.65 -8.92
CA ARG A 194 3.64 5.39 -8.90
C ARG A 194 2.83 6.41 -9.69
N ALA A 195 3.18 7.69 -9.60
CA ALA A 195 2.52 8.74 -10.36
C ALA A 195 2.80 8.64 -11.87
N LEU A 196 4.03 8.31 -12.28
CA LEU A 196 4.42 8.14 -13.69
C LEU A 196 3.74 6.91 -14.31
N GLU A 197 3.76 5.77 -13.60
CA GLU A 197 3.07 4.55 -14.02
C GLU A 197 1.58 4.80 -14.23
N ALA A 198 0.93 5.47 -13.27
CA ALA A 198 -0.49 5.81 -13.37
C ALA A 198 -0.81 6.72 -14.55
N LEU A 199 -0.05 7.81 -14.73
CA LEU A 199 -0.24 8.73 -15.85
C LEU A 199 -0.08 8.01 -17.20
N THR A 200 0.93 7.16 -17.32
CA THR A 200 1.18 6.35 -18.52
C THR A 200 0.01 5.40 -18.79
N ALA A 201 -0.45 4.68 -17.76
CA ALA A 201 -1.60 3.77 -17.85
C ALA A 201 -2.91 4.48 -18.21
N TRP A 202 -3.04 5.76 -17.87
CA TRP A 202 -4.19 6.60 -18.25
C TRP A 202 -4.02 7.30 -19.60
N GLY A 203 -2.92 7.04 -20.32
CA GLY A 203 -2.68 7.54 -21.67
C GLY A 203 -2.09 8.96 -21.74
N HIS A 204 -1.48 9.44 -20.66
CA HIS A 204 -0.75 10.71 -20.67
C HIS A 204 0.71 10.53 -21.08
N ASP A 205 1.26 11.51 -21.81
CA ASP A 205 2.69 11.61 -22.07
C ASP A 205 3.42 12.10 -20.80
N THR A 206 4.40 11.33 -20.35
CA THR A 206 5.17 11.55 -19.12
C THR A 206 6.61 11.99 -19.38
N SER A 207 7.10 11.98 -20.63
CA SER A 207 8.51 12.24 -20.93
C SER A 207 9.01 13.62 -20.48
N ALA A 208 8.12 14.63 -20.47
CA ALA A 208 8.44 15.97 -19.99
C ALA A 208 8.39 16.12 -18.46
N LEU A 209 7.92 15.08 -17.74
CA LEU A 209 7.72 15.09 -16.28
C LEU A 209 8.79 14.25 -15.53
N GLU A 210 9.51 13.39 -16.25
CA GLU A 210 10.62 12.61 -15.72
C GLU A 210 11.82 13.50 -15.36
N ASN A 211 12.47 13.21 -14.23
CA ASN A 211 13.77 13.78 -13.86
C ASN A 211 14.91 12.77 -14.13
N ALA A 212 16.15 13.18 -13.89
CA ALA A 212 17.32 12.32 -14.14
C ALA A 212 17.30 10.99 -13.36
N ASN A 213 16.75 10.99 -12.14
CA ASN A 213 16.64 9.78 -11.32
C ASN A 213 15.57 8.83 -11.87
N ASP A 214 14.44 9.37 -12.33
CA ASP A 214 13.37 8.57 -12.94
C ASP A 214 13.87 7.91 -14.23
N ILE A 215 14.57 8.66 -15.07
CA ILE A 215 15.19 8.16 -16.31
C ILE A 215 16.17 7.03 -15.99
N ALA A 216 17.08 7.23 -15.02
CA ALA A 216 18.05 6.22 -14.63
C ALA A 216 17.39 4.95 -14.08
N ALA A 217 16.31 5.08 -13.32
CA ALA A 217 15.55 3.95 -12.79
C ALA A 217 14.86 3.16 -13.91
N ARG A 218 14.20 3.84 -14.86
CA ARG A 218 13.58 3.22 -16.02
C ARG A 218 14.59 2.50 -16.90
N GLU A 219 15.77 3.10 -17.12
CA GLU A 219 16.86 2.48 -17.86
C GLU A 219 17.38 1.22 -17.16
N LEU A 220 17.54 1.26 -15.83
CA LEU A 220 17.96 0.09 -15.06
C LEU A 220 16.95 -1.06 -15.16
N GLN A 221 15.65 -0.76 -15.11
CA GLN A 221 14.60 -1.76 -15.22
C GLN A 221 14.46 -2.33 -16.65
N ALA A 222 14.78 -1.51 -17.67
CA ALA A 222 14.80 -1.93 -19.07
C ALA A 222 16.05 -2.75 -19.45
N ARG A 223 17.09 -2.80 -18.59
CA ARG A 223 18.24 -3.67 -18.85
C ARG A 223 17.78 -5.13 -18.73
N PRO A 224 17.97 -5.95 -19.77
CA PRO A 224 17.71 -7.37 -19.66
C PRO A 224 18.57 -7.92 -18.51
N ALA A 225 17.95 -8.63 -17.58
CA ALA A 225 18.68 -9.40 -16.58
C ALA A 225 19.57 -10.38 -17.35
N ASP A 226 20.89 -10.23 -17.20
CA ASP A 226 21.83 -11.21 -17.75
C ASP A 226 21.58 -12.53 -17.02
N PRO A 227 21.16 -13.61 -17.72
CA PRO A 227 20.91 -14.89 -17.07
C PRO A 227 22.10 -15.40 -16.28
N ASP A 228 23.33 -15.02 -16.67
CA ASP A 228 24.57 -15.45 -16.05
C ASP A 228 24.86 -14.75 -14.70
N ASP A 229 24.31 -13.55 -14.46
CA ASP A 229 24.48 -12.82 -13.19
C ASP A 229 23.68 -13.46 -12.04
N TRP A 230 22.52 -14.08 -12.35
CA TRP A 230 21.69 -14.79 -11.36
C TRP A 230 22.37 -16.06 -10.81
N TRP A 231 23.17 -16.74 -11.63
CA TRP A 231 23.95 -17.91 -11.20
C TRP A 231 25.22 -17.53 -10.45
N ALA A 232 25.81 -16.37 -10.76
CA ALA A 232 27.01 -15.88 -10.07
C ALA A 232 26.72 -15.32 -8.67
N SER A 233 25.53 -14.74 -8.43
CA SER A 233 25.17 -14.18 -7.11
C SER A 233 24.65 -15.22 -6.11
N ASN A 234 24.10 -16.34 -6.59
CA ASN A 234 23.66 -17.47 -5.76
C ASN A 234 24.75 -18.55 -5.69
N GLY A 235 25.96 -18.15 -5.30
CA GLY A 235 27.07 -19.06 -5.03
C GLY A 235 26.70 -20.12 -3.98
N ILE A 236 26.09 -21.22 -4.42
CA ILE A 236 26.13 -22.50 -3.73
C ILE A 236 27.52 -23.05 -3.98
N ASP A 237 28.46 -22.53 -3.20
CA ASP A 237 29.80 -23.08 -3.08
C ASP A 237 29.70 -24.29 -2.14
N GLY A 238 29.93 -25.48 -2.69
CA GLY A 238 30.20 -26.71 -1.93
C GLY A 238 29.00 -27.54 -1.50
N PHE A 239 28.78 -28.67 -2.19
CA PHE A 239 28.91 -30.03 -1.64
C PHE A 239 28.47 -31.03 -2.72
N SER A 240 29.39 -31.36 -3.63
CA SER A 240 29.32 -32.63 -4.36
C SER A 240 29.92 -33.70 -3.47
N GLU A 241 29.13 -34.23 -2.54
CA GLU A 241 29.34 -35.57 -2.02
C GLU A 241 28.17 -36.45 -2.46
N GLU A 242 28.52 -37.47 -3.24
CA GLU A 242 27.66 -38.53 -3.70
C GLU A 242 27.18 -39.35 -2.48
N PRO A 243 25.87 -39.54 -2.25
CA PRO A 243 25.41 -40.33 -1.12
C PRO A 243 25.70 -41.81 -1.37
N PRO A 244 26.21 -42.56 -0.36
CA PRO A 244 26.33 -44.00 -0.49
C PRO A 244 24.93 -44.61 -0.39
N PHE A 245 24.53 -45.38 -1.41
CA PHE A 245 23.97 -46.75 -1.38
C PHE A 245 23.40 -47.11 -2.76
#